data_AF-Q0GAF6-F1
#
_entry.id   AF-Q0GAF6-F1
#
_cell.length_a   1.000
_cell.length_b   1.000
_cell.length_c   1.000
_cell.angle_alpha   90.00
_cell.angle_beta   90.00
_cell.angle_gamma   90.00
#
_symmetry.space_group_name_H-M   'P 1'
#
loop_
_entity.id
_entity.type
_entity.pdbx_description
1 polymer ?
#
loop_
_entity_poly.entity_id
_entity_poly.type
_entity_poly.pdbx_seq_one_letter_code
_entity_poly.pdbx_strand_id
1 'polypeptide(L)'
;MRTTDLLILLVVLVSTGEALQCNTMDGGTEDCFSDDYVCVHYKSDEVEFMGCRTQQFCDVVKTALDAEESEGTFTCCSEDLCN
;
A
#
# COMPACT_ATOMS: atom_id res chain seq x y z
N MET A 1 38.83 18.50 -17.95
CA MET A 1 37.56 19.22 -17.69
C MET A 1 36.49 18.56 -18.55
N ARG A 2 35.25 18.43 -18.03
CA ARG A 2 34.04 17.84 -18.66
C ARG A 2 33.75 16.35 -18.36
N THR A 3 33.68 15.95 -17.08
CA THR A 3 33.00 14.69 -16.71
C THR A 3 32.12 14.81 -15.46
N THR A 4 32.17 15.95 -14.77
CA THR A 4 31.45 16.16 -13.50
C THR A 4 29.97 16.53 -13.69
N ASP A 5 29.55 16.81 -14.92
CA ASP A 5 28.19 17.33 -15.21
C ASP A 5 27.13 16.23 -15.30
N LEU A 6 27.52 15.01 -15.69
CA LEU A 6 26.56 13.93 -16.00
C LEU A 6 26.00 13.23 -14.75
N LEU A 7 26.78 13.20 -13.66
CA LEU A 7 26.41 12.50 -12.43
C LEU A 7 25.29 13.21 -11.66
N ILE A 8 25.18 14.53 -11.79
CA ILE A 8 24.21 15.33 -11.04
C ILE A 8 22.78 15.12 -11.57
N LEU A 9 22.62 14.85 -12.87
CA LEU A 9 21.31 14.61 -13.51
C LEU A 9 20.68 13.28 -13.10
N LEU A 10 21.48 12.25 -12.78
CA LEU A 10 20.98 10.93 -12.34
C LEU A 10 20.45 10.94 -10.91
N VAL A 11 20.91 11.85 -10.06
CA VAL A 11 20.48 11.92 -8.65
C VAL A 11 19.06 12.51 -8.53
N VAL A 12 18.64 13.36 -9.46
CA VAL A 12 17.33 14.03 -9.39
C VAL A 12 16.17 13.10 -9.81
N LEU A 13 16.45 12.06 -10.62
CA LEU A 13 15.43 11.14 -11.14
C LEU A 13 15.00 10.05 -10.13
N VAL A 14 15.77 9.83 -9.05
CA VAL A 14 15.50 8.78 -8.04
C VAL A 14 14.69 9.29 -6.84
N SER A 15 14.45 10.60 -6.71
CA SER A 15 13.87 11.18 -5.48
C SER A 15 12.41 11.60 -5.56
N THR A 16 11.71 11.36 -6.68
CA THR A 16 10.24 11.35 -6.67
C THR A 16 9.81 9.91 -6.52
N GLY A 17 9.88 9.36 -5.30
CA GLY A 17 9.21 8.09 -5.00
C GLY A 17 7.74 8.28 -5.35
N GLU A 18 7.24 7.53 -6.33
CA GLU A 18 5.82 7.53 -6.65
C GLU A 18 5.07 7.03 -5.41
N ALA A 19 4.02 7.74 -5.01
CA ALA A 19 3.19 7.30 -3.90
C ALA A 19 2.53 5.97 -4.28
N LEU A 20 2.48 5.01 -3.35
CA LEU A 20 1.80 3.75 -3.56
C LEU A 20 0.33 4.01 -3.91
N GLN A 21 -0.18 3.44 -4.99
CA GLN A 21 -1.57 3.60 -5.39
C GLN A 21 -2.37 2.34 -5.03
N CYS A 22 -3.52 2.49 -4.34
CA CYS A 22 -4.37 1.37 -3.96
C CYS A 22 -5.78 1.49 -4.53
N ASN A 23 -6.47 0.35 -4.70
CA ASN A 23 -7.90 0.35 -5.07
C ASN A 23 -8.74 0.85 -3.89
N THR A 24 -9.86 1.51 -4.21
CA THR A 24 -10.88 1.94 -3.23
C THR A 24 -12.21 1.23 -3.46
N MET A 25 -13.10 1.27 -2.46
CA MET A 25 -14.40 0.58 -2.54
C MET A 25 -15.31 1.08 -3.67
N ASP A 26 -15.17 2.34 -4.08
CA ASP A 26 -15.95 2.92 -5.18
C ASP A 26 -15.44 2.52 -6.57
N GLY A 27 -14.46 1.60 -6.64
CA GLY A 27 -13.81 1.17 -7.89
C GLY A 27 -12.83 2.20 -8.45
N GLY A 28 -12.45 3.19 -7.63
CA GLY A 28 -11.42 4.17 -7.94
C GLY A 28 -10.07 3.78 -7.35
N THR A 29 -9.16 4.74 -7.35
CA THR A 29 -7.82 4.61 -6.78
C THR A 29 -7.53 5.76 -5.82
N GLU A 30 -6.66 5.53 -4.84
CA GLU A 30 -6.14 6.56 -3.94
C GLU A 30 -4.60 6.50 -3.85
N ASP A 31 -3.97 7.65 -3.68
CA ASP A 31 -2.52 7.78 -3.45
C ASP A 31 -2.18 7.69 -1.95
N CYS A 32 -1.31 6.75 -1.59
CA CYS A 32 -0.82 6.56 -0.23
C CYS A 32 0.49 7.35 -0.02
N PHE A 33 0.42 8.53 0.59
CA PHE A 33 1.56 9.45 0.72
C PHE A 33 2.63 9.08 1.77
N SER A 34 2.43 7.99 2.53
CA SER A 34 3.37 7.57 3.58
C SER A 34 4.05 6.27 3.16
N ASP A 35 5.37 6.18 3.30
CA ASP A 35 6.15 4.98 2.95
C ASP A 35 5.79 3.74 3.79
N ASP A 36 5.16 3.92 4.95
CA ASP A 36 4.65 2.83 5.80
C ASP A 36 3.27 2.29 5.36
N TYR A 37 2.66 2.91 4.36
CA TYR A 37 1.37 2.45 3.86
C TYR A 37 1.49 1.23 2.95
N VAL A 38 0.47 0.39 3.06
CA VAL A 38 0.19 -0.78 2.25
C VAL A 38 -1.25 -0.74 1.79
N CYS A 39 -1.52 -1.39 0.67
CA CYS A 39 -2.86 -1.58 0.16
C CYS A 39 -3.56 -2.69 0.94
N VAL A 40 -4.79 -2.45 1.37
CA VAL A 40 -5.59 -3.41 2.13
C VAL A 40 -6.91 -3.69 1.45
N HIS A 41 -7.30 -4.96 1.37
CA HIS A 41 -8.67 -5.38 1.12
C HIS A 41 -9.10 -6.30 2.26
N TYR A 42 -10.11 -5.87 2.99
CA TYR A 42 -10.73 -6.63 4.07
C TYR A 42 -12.21 -6.76 3.79
N LYS A 43 -12.73 -7.98 3.79
CA LYS A 43 -14.13 -8.28 3.58
C LYS A 43 -14.59 -9.38 4.52
N SER A 44 -15.58 -9.07 5.34
CA SER A 44 -16.36 -10.00 6.14
C SER A 44 -17.85 -9.88 5.77
N ASP A 45 -18.71 -10.69 6.38
CA ASP A 45 -20.17 -10.61 6.19
C ASP A 45 -20.76 -9.26 6.63
N GLU A 46 -20.11 -8.57 7.57
CA GLU A 46 -20.64 -7.33 8.17
C GLU A 46 -20.01 -6.08 7.57
N VAL A 47 -18.74 -6.15 7.15
CA VAL A 47 -17.96 -4.98 6.76
C VAL A 47 -17.03 -5.29 5.58
N GLU A 48 -16.90 -4.32 4.69
CA GLU A 48 -15.90 -4.32 3.63
C GLU A 48 -15.10 -3.02 3.72
N PHE A 49 -13.79 -3.13 3.52
CA PHE A 49 -12.85 -2.02 3.50
C PHE A 49 -11.79 -2.26 2.43
N MET A 50 -11.48 -1.23 1.65
CA MET A 50 -10.44 -1.26 0.63
C MET A 50 -9.74 0.11 0.59
N GLY A 51 -8.41 0.14 0.69
CA GLY A 51 -7.64 1.39 0.62
C GLY A 51 -6.28 1.36 1.33
N CYS A 52 -5.70 2.55 1.56
CA CYS A 52 -4.40 2.73 2.22
C CYS A 52 -4.48 2.49 3.74
N ARG A 53 -3.64 1.61 4.30
CA ARG A 53 -3.43 1.46 5.75
C ARG A 53 -1.97 1.22 6.08
N THR A 54 -1.60 1.35 7.35
CA THR A 54 -0.23 1.05 7.79
C THR A 54 0.02 -0.45 7.83
N GLN A 55 1.28 -0.87 7.71
CA GLN A 55 1.66 -2.28 7.93
C GLN A 55 1.21 -2.78 9.31
N GLN A 56 1.27 -1.91 10.34
CA GLN A 56 0.80 -2.26 11.68
C GLN A 56 -0.69 -2.64 11.71
N PHE A 57 -1.54 -1.96 10.93
CA PHE A 57 -2.95 -2.33 10.82
C PHE A 57 -3.09 -3.76 10.31
N CYS A 58 -2.31 -4.11 9.30
CA CYS A 58 -2.33 -5.45 8.72
C CYS A 58 -1.94 -6.53 9.73
N ASP A 59 -0.89 -6.30 10.50
CA ASP A 59 -0.39 -7.27 11.49
C ASP A 59 -1.42 -7.50 12.61
N VAL A 60 -2.07 -6.44 13.08
CA VAL A 60 -3.11 -6.51 14.13
C VAL A 60 -4.34 -7.25 13.62
N VAL A 61 -4.84 -6.91 12.43
CA VAL A 61 -6.04 -7.55 11.87
C VAL A 61 -5.75 -9.01 11.56
N LYS A 62 -4.60 -9.33 10.93
CA LYS A 62 -4.20 -10.71 10.67
C LYS A 62 -4.21 -11.57 11.94
N THR A 63 -3.62 -11.05 13.01
CA THR A 63 -3.56 -11.75 14.31
C THR A 63 -4.97 -12.00 14.87
N ALA A 64 -5.90 -11.05 14.70
CA ALA A 64 -7.28 -11.22 15.16
C ALA A 64 -8.04 -12.26 14.30
N LEU A 65 -7.88 -12.23 12.98
CA LEU A 65 -8.54 -13.18 12.07
C LEU A 65 -8.02 -14.61 12.26
N ASP A 66 -6.71 -14.77 12.48
CA ASP A 66 -6.09 -16.07 12.80
C ASP A 66 -6.63 -16.66 14.12
N ALA A 67 -7.08 -15.81 15.05
CA ALA A 67 -7.65 -16.25 16.34
C ALA A 67 -9.14 -16.60 16.26
N GLU A 68 -9.89 -15.91 15.39
CA GLU A 68 -11.35 -16.06 15.26
C GLU A 68 -11.74 -17.12 14.21
N GLU A 69 -10.77 -17.74 13.51
CA GLU A 69 -10.99 -18.66 12.38
C GLU A 69 -11.99 -18.11 11.35
N SER A 70 -11.96 -16.79 11.14
CA SER A 70 -12.99 -16.10 10.35
C SER A 70 -12.84 -16.41 8.87
N GLU A 71 -13.94 -16.81 8.22
CA GLU A 71 -14.00 -16.94 6.77
C GLU A 71 -14.21 -15.55 6.14
N GLY A 72 -13.13 -14.94 5.65
CA GLY A 72 -13.16 -13.62 5.03
C GLY A 72 -12.03 -13.42 4.04
N THR A 73 -12.12 -12.38 3.21
CA THR A 73 -10.98 -11.96 2.37
C THR A 73 -10.17 -10.94 3.16
N PHE A 74 -8.88 -11.22 3.35
CA PHE A 74 -7.96 -10.27 3.97
C PHE A 74 -6.63 -10.29 3.23
N THR A 75 -6.35 -9.20 2.53
CA THR A 75 -5.12 -9.00 1.75
C THR A 75 -4.44 -7.72 2.21
N CYS A 76 -3.13 -7.79 2.39
CA CYS A 76 -2.25 -6.64 2.56
C CYS A 76 -1.04 -6.79 1.63
N CYS A 77 -0.72 -5.75 0.88
CA CYS A 77 0.34 -5.79 -0.14
C CYS A 77 0.91 -4.39 -0.43
N SER A 78 2.12 -4.34 -0.97
CA SER A 78 2.89 -3.10 -1.15
C SER A 78 3.15 -2.75 -2.62
N GLU A 79 2.42 -3.38 -3.54
CA GLU A 79 2.50 -3.11 -4.98
C GLU A 79 1.29 -2.28 -5.41
N ASP A 80 1.40 -1.51 -6.49
CA ASP A 80 0.27 -0.70 -6.97
C ASP A 80 -0.95 -1.56 -7.31
N LEU A 81 -2.12 -1.13 -6.84
CA LEU A 81 -3.44 -1.70 -7.12
C LEU A 81 -3.57 -3.19 -6.80
N CYS A 82 -2.79 -3.67 -5.84
CA CYS A 82 -2.70 -5.09 -5.50
C CYS A 82 -3.84 -5.58 -4.58
N ASN A 83 -4.58 -4.67 -3.96
CA ASN A 83 -5.67 -4.97 -3.02
C ASN A 83 -7.04 -5.10 -3.69
#